data_AF-A0A7J3CSR0-F1
#
_entry.id   AF-A0A7J3CSR0-F1
#
_cell.length_a   1.000
_cell.length_b   1.000
_cell.length_c   1.000
_cell.angle_alpha   90.00
_cell.angle_beta   90.00
_cell.angle_gamma   90.00
#
_symmetry.space_group_name_H-M   'P 1'
#
loop_
_entity.id
_entity.type
_entity.pdbx_description
1 polymer ?
#
loop_
_entity_poly.entity_id
_entity_poly.type
_entity_poly.pdbx_seq_one_letter_code
_entity_poly.pdbx_strand_id
1 'polypeptide(L)'
;MDKLEYSKTLDLNYRQISENVYQIENSLSQLMDKMLFILEKRTDQSQLTKKGYQLIAKTQQLVNEIKNRKNILYFEEKEKELKQIQKQIDIIMDELVECTLIENQKKISSEFEAIIERLNKIKQLTSLLSIPHLYDRQKKPMQQELISTLKVAKQRVYLLDELINKKKNVNLPNLYYDLKAISQTISDIEKIRKEIEQEEIKKRVYSQASLRKKEIETFFIKEMEGKIYIDKKIILLESKLTGRKEEYSLDSISKATLNLLFDDKKFLEAITELEKSNLAIVGNFRCFNENSILGVEFELIKRKIAFDMIVAKPIKLRIFV
;
A
#
# COMPACT_ATOMS: atom_id res chain seq x y z
N MET A 1 25.92 -83.66 -20.22
CA MET A 1 26.64 -82.76 -19.28
C MET A 1 26.30 -81.34 -19.68
N ASP A 2 25.16 -80.85 -19.22
CA ASP A 2 24.77 -79.46 -19.46
C ASP A 2 25.35 -78.61 -18.33
N LYS A 3 26.31 -77.74 -18.70
CA LYS A 3 26.81 -76.70 -17.81
C LYS A 3 25.68 -75.68 -17.65
N LEU A 4 24.99 -75.75 -16.51
CA LEU A 4 24.17 -74.66 -16.00
C LEU A 4 25.08 -73.45 -15.75
N GLU A 5 25.02 -72.49 -16.65
CA GLU A 5 25.54 -71.15 -16.41
C GLU A 5 24.79 -70.54 -15.23
N TYR A 6 25.47 -70.43 -14.09
CA TYR A 6 24.98 -69.68 -12.95
C TYR A 6 24.87 -68.21 -13.33
N SER A 7 23.64 -67.72 -13.44
CA SER A 7 23.34 -66.29 -13.58
C SER A 7 24.05 -65.53 -12.47
N LYS A 8 24.85 -64.51 -12.82
CA LYS A 8 25.44 -63.53 -11.89
C LYS A 8 24.39 -63.10 -10.88
N THR A 9 24.51 -63.58 -9.64
CA THR A 9 23.76 -63.04 -8.53
C THR A 9 24.12 -61.56 -8.42
N LEU A 10 23.11 -60.70 -8.39
CA LEU A 10 23.25 -59.42 -7.73
C LEU A 10 23.57 -59.75 -6.27
N ASP A 11 24.84 -59.96 -5.97
CA ASP A 11 25.29 -60.13 -4.59
C ASP A 11 25.01 -58.82 -3.87
N LEU A 12 23.90 -58.83 -3.14
CA LEU A 12 23.57 -57.76 -2.23
C LEU A 12 24.71 -57.64 -1.23
N ASN A 13 25.38 -56.49 -1.27
CA ASN A 13 26.37 -56.15 -0.28
C ASN A 13 25.66 -55.76 1.02
N TYR A 14 25.41 -56.74 1.89
CA TYR A 14 24.74 -56.54 3.18
C TYR A 14 25.45 -55.52 4.07
N ARG A 15 26.79 -55.41 3.94
CA ARG A 15 27.57 -54.37 4.61
C ARG A 15 27.19 -52.98 4.09
N GLN A 16 27.07 -52.81 2.78
CA GLN A 16 26.61 -51.55 2.17
C GLN A 16 25.17 -51.20 2.57
N ILE A 17 24.29 -52.21 2.72
CA ILE A 17 22.91 -51.99 3.21
C ILE A 17 22.93 -51.52 4.67
N SER A 18 23.73 -52.16 5.52
CA SER A 18 23.88 -51.77 6.93
C SER A 18 24.47 -50.37 7.09
N GLU A 19 25.49 -50.02 6.31
CA GLU A 19 26.08 -48.67 6.26
C GLU A 19 25.04 -47.63 5.82
N ASN A 20 24.20 -47.94 4.83
CA ASN A 20 23.13 -47.05 4.39
C ASN A 20 22.02 -46.85 5.43
N VAL A 21 21.64 -47.90 6.17
CA VAL A 21 20.68 -47.80 7.28
C VAL A 21 21.23 -46.90 8.37
N TYR A 22 22.49 -47.10 8.77
CA TYR A 22 23.15 -46.27 9.76
C TYR A 22 23.24 -44.79 9.33
N GLN A 23 23.57 -44.53 8.06
CA GLN A 23 23.59 -43.17 7.52
C GLN A 23 22.21 -42.50 7.60
N ILE A 24 21.14 -43.22 7.25
CA ILE A 24 19.78 -42.69 7.34
C ILE A 24 19.42 -42.38 8.79
N GLU A 25 19.73 -43.27 9.74
CA GLU A 25 19.47 -43.05 11.17
C GLU A 25 20.23 -41.84 11.71
N ASN A 26 21.50 -41.70 11.37
CA ASN A 26 22.31 -40.55 11.76
C ASN A 26 21.77 -39.24 11.16
N SER A 27 21.38 -39.25 9.87
CA SER A 27 20.73 -38.11 9.25
C SER A 27 19.42 -37.74 9.93
N LEU A 28 18.59 -38.73 10.30
CA LEU A 28 17.36 -38.46 11.05
C LEU A 28 17.65 -37.84 12.42
N SER A 29 18.60 -38.37 13.19
CA SER A 29 19.00 -37.78 14.48
C SER A 29 19.45 -36.33 14.33
N GLN A 30 20.33 -36.03 13.37
CA GLN A 30 20.78 -34.66 13.10
C GLN A 30 19.62 -33.73 12.68
N LEU A 31 18.65 -34.26 11.93
CA LEU A 31 17.46 -33.50 11.53
C LEU A 31 16.49 -33.30 12.69
N MET A 32 16.35 -34.25 13.62
CA MET A 32 15.56 -34.09 14.85
C MET A 32 16.18 -33.06 15.79
N ASP A 33 17.51 -33.05 15.94
CA ASP A 33 18.21 -32.07 16.79
C ASP A 33 18.01 -30.63 16.28
N LYS A 34 17.86 -30.46 14.96
CA LYS A 34 17.48 -29.18 14.32
C LYS A 34 16.01 -28.78 14.56
N MET A 35 15.20 -29.65 15.18
CA MET A 35 13.76 -29.46 15.39
C MET A 35 13.39 -29.50 16.87
N LEU A 36 13.79 -28.48 17.64
CA LEU A 36 13.20 -28.21 18.96
C LEU A 36 11.96 -27.32 18.80
N PHE A 37 10.75 -27.89 18.92
CA PHE A 37 9.52 -27.08 18.94
C PHE A 37 8.45 -27.62 19.91
N ILE A 38 7.83 -26.68 20.62
CA ILE A 38 6.65 -26.85 21.47
C ILE A 38 5.41 -26.69 20.58
N LEU A 39 4.51 -27.67 20.64
CA LEU A 39 3.23 -27.68 19.93
C LEU A 39 2.15 -27.06 20.81
N GLU A 40 1.77 -25.80 20.58
CA GLU A 40 0.51 -25.30 21.14
C GLU A 40 -0.29 -24.43 20.18
N LYS A 41 -1.61 -24.53 20.41
CA LYS A 41 -2.79 -23.87 19.84
C LYS A 41 -3.27 -24.27 18.45
N ARG A 42 -4.54 -24.72 18.45
CA ARG A 42 -5.36 -25.05 17.30
C ARG A 42 -6.26 -23.85 16.99
N THR A 43 -5.77 -22.91 16.19
CA THR A 43 -6.65 -21.94 15.54
C THR A 43 -7.21 -22.56 14.26
N ASP A 44 -8.52 -22.50 14.07
CA ASP A 44 -9.20 -23.05 12.89
C ASP A 44 -8.95 -22.15 11.68
N GLN A 45 -8.13 -22.62 10.75
CA GLN A 45 -7.72 -21.90 9.54
C GLN A 45 -8.91 -21.47 8.65
N SER A 46 -10.02 -22.23 8.68
CA SER A 46 -11.22 -21.90 7.92
C SER A 46 -11.90 -20.62 8.46
N GLN A 47 -11.92 -20.47 9.79
CA GLN A 47 -12.46 -19.29 10.46
C GLN A 47 -11.57 -18.07 10.25
N LEU A 48 -10.24 -18.25 10.30
CA LEU A 48 -9.27 -17.18 10.00
C LEU A 48 -9.45 -16.67 8.58
N THR A 49 -9.60 -17.59 7.62
CA THR A 49 -9.79 -17.24 6.21
C THR A 49 -11.06 -16.43 5.99
N LYS A 50 -12.18 -16.87 6.58
CA LYS A 50 -13.46 -16.16 6.50
C LYS A 50 -13.39 -14.77 7.12
N LYS A 51 -12.79 -14.64 8.31
CA LYS A 51 -12.61 -13.34 8.98
C LYS A 51 -11.70 -12.42 8.16
N GLY A 52 -10.60 -12.93 7.62
CA GLY A 52 -9.68 -12.16 6.78
C GLY A 52 -10.39 -11.53 5.58
N TYR A 53 -11.15 -12.31 4.80
CA TYR A 53 -11.91 -11.76 3.68
C TYR A 53 -12.99 -10.76 4.11
N GLN A 54 -13.65 -10.97 5.26
CA GLN A 54 -14.61 -10.01 5.80
C GLN A 54 -13.96 -8.68 6.15
N LEU A 55 -12.77 -8.69 6.75
CA LEU A 55 -12.02 -7.46 7.07
C LEU A 55 -11.55 -6.74 5.81
N ILE A 56 -11.09 -7.47 4.79
CA ILE A 56 -10.71 -6.90 3.49
C ILE A 56 -11.90 -6.16 2.87
N ALA A 57 -13.05 -6.84 2.73
CA ALA A 57 -14.25 -6.26 2.15
C ALA A 57 -14.74 -5.04 2.94
N LYS A 58 -14.78 -5.14 4.27
CA LYS A 58 -15.19 -4.03 5.15
C LYS A 58 -14.25 -2.84 5.02
N THR A 59 -12.93 -3.07 4.96
CA THR A 59 -11.95 -1.99 4.79
C THR A 59 -12.10 -1.30 3.45
N GLN A 60 -12.22 -2.07 2.35
CA GLN A 60 -12.42 -1.52 1.01
C GLN A 60 -13.69 -0.66 0.93
N GLN A 61 -14.77 -1.14 1.52
CA GLN A 61 -16.02 -0.37 1.60
C GLN A 61 -15.81 0.97 2.32
N LEU A 62 -15.21 0.95 3.52
CA LEU A 62 -14.97 2.17 4.31
C LEU A 62 -14.05 3.15 3.59
N VAL A 63 -12.96 2.67 2.98
CA VAL A 63 -12.03 3.51 2.21
C VAL A 63 -12.75 4.16 1.02
N ASN A 64 -13.61 3.42 0.32
CA ASN A 64 -14.40 3.96 -0.80
C ASN A 64 -15.45 4.96 -0.32
N GLU A 65 -16.13 4.69 0.80
CA GLU A 65 -17.09 5.62 1.42
C GLU A 65 -16.41 6.94 1.79
N ILE A 66 -15.22 6.88 2.39
CA ILE A 66 -14.41 8.06 2.74
C ILE A 66 -14.05 8.86 1.48
N LYS A 67 -13.53 8.19 0.44
CA LYS A 67 -13.15 8.83 -0.83
C LYS A 67 -14.32 9.49 -1.54
N ASN A 68 -15.50 8.88 -1.47
CA ASN A 68 -16.69 9.38 -2.16
C ASN A 68 -17.35 10.54 -1.41
N ARG A 69 -17.45 10.47 -0.08
CA ARG A 69 -18.11 11.53 0.70
C ARG A 69 -17.28 12.80 0.81
N LYS A 70 -15.95 12.68 0.84
CA LYS A 70 -15.01 13.81 0.97
C LYS A 70 -15.42 14.80 2.06
N ASN A 71 -15.71 14.27 3.26
CA ASN A 71 -16.20 15.03 4.40
C ASN A 71 -15.33 14.71 5.63
N ILE A 72 -14.82 15.75 6.30
CA ILE A 72 -13.85 15.57 7.38
C ILE A 72 -14.45 14.94 8.64
N LEU A 73 -15.68 15.31 9.03
CA LEU A 73 -16.35 14.75 10.20
C LEU A 73 -16.63 13.26 10.01
N TYR A 74 -17.07 12.90 8.81
CA TYR A 74 -17.28 11.50 8.44
C TYR A 74 -15.96 10.71 8.41
N PHE A 75 -14.86 11.34 7.94
CA PHE A 75 -13.53 10.72 7.98
C PHE A 75 -13.13 10.39 9.42
N GLU A 76 -13.27 11.32 10.36
CA GLU A 76 -12.87 11.14 11.77
C GLU A 76 -13.64 9.99 12.45
N GLU A 77 -14.93 9.85 12.15
CA GLU A 77 -15.73 8.72 12.63
C GLU A 77 -15.21 7.39 12.09
N LYS A 78 -14.90 7.33 10.79
CA LYS A 78 -14.44 6.10 10.14
C LYS A 78 -12.97 5.77 10.42
N GLU A 79 -12.14 6.76 10.77
CA GLU A 79 -10.75 6.55 11.15
C GLU A 79 -10.63 5.65 12.39
N LYS A 80 -11.50 5.85 13.39
CA LYS A 80 -11.55 4.99 14.58
C LYS A 80 -11.90 3.55 14.23
N GLU A 81 -12.87 3.37 13.32
CA GLU A 81 -13.28 2.06 12.83
C GLU A 81 -12.15 1.38 12.05
N LEU A 82 -11.44 2.12 11.19
CA LEU A 82 -10.27 1.62 10.46
C LEU A 82 -9.12 1.21 11.38
N LYS A 83 -8.86 1.96 12.46
CA LYS A 83 -7.84 1.58 13.47
C LYS A 83 -8.21 0.29 14.21
N GLN A 84 -9.50 0.06 14.47
CA GLN A 84 -9.95 -1.21 15.06
C GLN A 84 -9.79 -2.36 14.08
N ILE A 85 -10.13 -2.15 12.81
CA ILE A 85 -9.94 -3.15 11.76
C ILE A 85 -8.46 -3.48 11.58
N GLN A 86 -7.57 -2.48 11.59
CA GLN A 86 -6.12 -2.68 11.51
C GLN A 86 -5.61 -3.64 12.61
N LYS A 87 -6.02 -3.42 13.87
CA LYS A 87 -5.65 -4.33 14.97
C LYS A 87 -6.14 -5.76 14.73
N GLN A 88 -7.34 -5.92 14.16
CA GLN A 88 -7.88 -7.24 13.84
C GLN A 88 -7.14 -7.90 12.67
N ILE A 89 -6.70 -7.10 11.68
CA ILE A 89 -5.86 -7.58 10.58
C ILE A 89 -4.52 -8.09 11.12
N ASP A 90 -3.87 -7.33 12.01
CA ASP A 90 -2.58 -7.70 12.60
C ASP A 90 -2.68 -9.05 13.35
N ILE A 91 -3.73 -9.22 14.17
CA ILE A 91 -4.00 -10.48 14.89
C ILE A 91 -4.18 -11.64 13.91
N ILE A 92 -4.99 -11.47 12.85
CA ILE A 92 -5.21 -12.54 11.87
C ILE A 92 -3.94 -12.87 11.10
N MET A 93 -3.12 -11.86 10.76
CA MET A 93 -1.85 -12.07 10.07
C MET A 93 -0.88 -12.90 10.93
N ASP A 94 -0.78 -12.61 12.22
CA ASP A 94 0.03 -13.38 13.16
C ASP A 94 -0.49 -14.83 13.29
N GLU A 95 -1.80 -15.00 13.45
CA GLU A 95 -2.44 -16.32 13.51
C GLU A 95 -2.24 -17.14 12.21
N LEU A 96 -2.23 -16.50 11.04
CA LEU A 96 -1.95 -17.16 9.75
C LEU A 96 -0.50 -17.64 9.66
N VAL A 97 0.46 -16.87 10.18
CA VAL A 97 1.87 -17.28 10.26
C VAL A 97 1.99 -18.52 11.16
N GLU A 98 1.37 -18.48 12.34
CA GLU A 98 1.35 -19.61 13.27
C GLU A 98 0.72 -20.87 12.64
N CYS A 99 -0.44 -20.76 11.99
CA CYS A 99 -1.07 -21.89 11.30
C CYS A 99 -0.16 -22.50 10.23
N THR A 100 0.54 -21.67 9.45
CA THR A 100 1.43 -22.14 8.39
C THR A 100 2.66 -22.87 8.98
N LEU A 101 3.18 -22.39 10.12
CA LEU A 101 4.25 -23.06 10.85
C LEU A 101 3.80 -24.42 11.39
N ILE A 102 2.60 -24.51 11.96
CA ILE A 102 2.03 -25.77 12.48
C ILE A 102 1.79 -26.78 11.36
N GLU A 103 1.25 -26.37 10.21
CA GLU A 103 1.07 -27.27 9.06
C GLU A 103 2.39 -27.82 8.54
N ASN A 104 3.41 -26.95 8.43
CA ASN A 104 4.74 -27.37 8.02
C ASN A 104 5.36 -28.35 9.03
N GLN A 105 5.16 -28.12 10.34
CA GLN A 105 5.59 -29.06 11.38
C GLN A 105 4.87 -30.41 11.25
N LYS A 106 3.55 -30.44 11.02
CA LYS A 106 2.81 -31.70 10.80
C LYS A 106 3.32 -32.47 9.59
N LYS A 107 3.54 -31.77 8.46
CA LYS A 107 4.13 -32.38 7.25
C LYS A 107 5.48 -33.01 7.57
N ILE A 108 6.34 -32.27 8.27
CA ILE A 108 7.65 -32.76 8.67
C ILE A 108 7.55 -33.98 9.61
N SER A 109 6.67 -33.93 10.62
CA SER A 109 6.44 -35.07 11.54
C SER A 109 5.97 -36.31 10.77
N SER A 110 5.03 -36.16 9.84
CA SER A 110 4.54 -37.28 9.02
C SER A 110 5.62 -37.87 8.11
N GLU A 111 6.54 -37.05 7.60
CA GLU A 111 7.67 -37.53 6.81
C GLU A 111 8.70 -38.27 7.69
N PHE A 112 8.94 -37.80 8.91
CA PHE A 112 9.75 -38.52 9.90
C PHE A 112 9.18 -39.91 10.21
N GLU A 113 7.89 -39.99 10.55
CA GLU A 113 7.20 -41.26 10.83
C GLU A 113 7.28 -42.23 9.63
N ALA A 114 7.06 -41.73 8.42
CA ALA A 114 7.15 -42.53 7.20
C ALA A 114 8.56 -43.07 6.90
N ILE A 115 9.62 -42.34 7.28
CA ILE A 115 11.00 -42.84 7.16
C ILE A 115 11.27 -43.90 8.22
N ILE A 116 10.84 -43.68 9.47
CA ILE A 116 11.01 -44.65 10.56
C ILE A 116 10.31 -45.98 10.25
N GLU A 117 9.06 -45.95 9.77
CA GLU A 117 8.31 -47.15 9.38
C GLU A 117 9.09 -47.96 8.33
N ARG A 118 9.70 -47.27 7.36
CA ARG A 118 10.51 -47.91 6.30
C ARG A 118 11.83 -48.44 6.79
N LEU A 119 12.50 -47.75 7.71
CA LEU A 119 13.70 -48.28 8.37
C LEU A 119 13.38 -49.58 9.12
N ASN A 120 12.25 -49.62 9.82
CA ASN A 120 11.80 -50.84 10.49
C ASN A 120 11.55 -51.97 9.49
N LYS A 121 10.91 -51.66 8.35
CA LYS A 121 10.71 -52.63 7.26
C LYS A 121 12.04 -53.11 6.65
N ILE A 122 13.01 -52.22 6.44
CA ILE A 122 14.36 -52.56 5.96
C ILE A 122 15.07 -53.49 6.95
N LYS A 123 15.00 -53.20 8.26
CA LYS A 123 15.57 -54.04 9.33
C LYS A 123 14.93 -55.43 9.34
N GLN A 124 13.60 -55.51 9.22
CA GLN A 124 12.86 -56.78 9.14
C GLN A 124 13.26 -57.60 7.91
N LEU A 125 13.26 -57.00 6.72
CA LEU A 125 13.66 -57.66 5.47
C LEU A 125 15.12 -58.13 5.51
N THR A 126 16.01 -57.33 6.08
CA THR A 126 17.44 -57.69 6.23
C THR A 126 17.62 -58.86 7.20
N SER A 127 16.87 -58.87 8.32
CA SER A 127 16.85 -59.99 9.26
C SER A 127 16.35 -61.28 8.60
N LEU A 128 15.23 -61.24 7.88
CA LEU A 128 14.70 -62.41 7.18
C LEU A 128 15.67 -62.92 6.09
N LEU A 129 16.30 -62.02 5.34
CA LEU A 129 17.28 -62.36 4.31
C LEU A 129 18.61 -62.89 4.85
N SER A 130 18.84 -62.83 6.16
CA SER A 130 20.01 -63.41 6.83
C SER A 130 19.85 -64.88 7.20
N ILE A 131 18.64 -65.45 7.04
CA ILE A 131 18.35 -66.86 7.33
C ILE A 131 19.03 -67.76 6.29
N PRO A 132 19.92 -68.70 6.68
CA PRO A 132 20.77 -69.46 5.76
C PRO A 132 20.04 -70.38 4.76
N HIS A 133 18.79 -70.76 5.04
CA HIS A 133 18.04 -71.79 4.30
C HIS A 133 16.87 -71.24 3.47
N LEU A 134 16.85 -69.94 3.16
CA LEU A 134 15.83 -69.36 2.28
C LEU A 134 16.00 -69.85 0.83
N TYR A 135 14.92 -70.37 0.23
CA TYR A 135 14.93 -70.75 -1.19
C TYR A 135 15.03 -69.51 -2.09
N ASP A 136 15.71 -69.63 -3.24
CA ASP A 136 15.91 -68.52 -4.18
C ASP A 136 14.62 -67.85 -4.66
N ARG A 137 13.53 -68.62 -4.77
CA ARG A 137 12.19 -68.12 -5.15
C ARG A 137 11.59 -67.18 -4.11
N GLN A 138 11.96 -67.31 -2.84
CA GLN A 138 11.56 -66.42 -1.74
C GLN A 138 12.56 -65.27 -1.59
N LYS A 139 13.84 -65.54 -1.83
CA LYS A 139 14.93 -64.57 -1.67
C LYS A 139 14.84 -63.41 -2.67
N LYS A 140 14.69 -63.71 -3.97
CA LYS A 140 14.66 -62.68 -5.04
C LYS A 140 13.62 -61.56 -4.84
N PRO A 141 12.33 -61.84 -4.56
CA PRO A 141 11.33 -60.77 -4.36
C PRO A 141 11.64 -59.92 -3.12
N MET A 142 12.08 -60.54 -2.01
CA MET A 142 12.44 -59.81 -0.78
C MET A 142 13.67 -58.93 -0.97
N GLN A 143 14.63 -59.35 -1.79
CA GLN A 143 15.80 -58.56 -2.17
C GLN A 143 15.41 -57.33 -3.01
N GLN A 144 14.51 -57.50 -3.99
CA GLN A 144 13.98 -56.38 -4.78
C GLN A 144 13.18 -55.40 -3.92
N GLU A 145 12.35 -55.93 -3.00
CA GLU A 145 11.60 -55.12 -2.05
C GLU A 145 12.53 -54.33 -1.12
N LEU A 146 13.60 -54.95 -0.61
CA LEU A 146 14.62 -54.29 0.22
C LEU A 146 15.29 -53.12 -0.52
N ILE A 147 15.77 -53.35 -1.75
CA ILE A 147 16.42 -52.31 -2.56
C ILE A 147 15.45 -51.16 -2.83
N SER A 148 14.20 -51.47 -3.21
CA SER A 148 13.18 -50.45 -3.46
C SER A 148 12.87 -49.64 -2.19
N THR A 149 12.68 -50.30 -1.05
CA THR A 149 12.38 -49.64 0.23
C THR A 149 13.52 -48.74 0.67
N LEU A 150 14.78 -49.18 0.52
CA LEU A 150 15.97 -48.39 0.82
C LEU A 150 16.11 -47.16 -0.10
N LYS A 151 15.86 -47.32 -1.40
CA LYS A 151 15.88 -46.20 -2.36
C LYS A 151 14.84 -45.14 -1.98
N VAL A 152 13.61 -45.54 -1.67
CA VAL A 152 12.55 -44.59 -1.31
C VAL A 152 12.80 -43.96 0.06
N ALA A 153 13.38 -44.69 1.02
CA ALA A 153 13.80 -44.12 2.31
C ALA A 153 14.85 -43.01 2.13
N LYS A 154 15.91 -43.25 1.33
CA LYS A 154 16.92 -42.23 1.00
C LYS A 154 16.32 -40.99 0.34
N GLN A 155 15.44 -41.19 -0.65
CA GLN A 155 14.77 -40.08 -1.33
C GLN A 155 13.94 -39.24 -0.35
N ARG A 156 13.27 -39.88 0.63
CA ARG A 156 12.50 -39.15 1.63
C ARG A 156 13.35 -38.40 2.64
N VAL A 157 14.49 -38.94 3.05
CA VAL A 157 15.46 -38.21 3.89
C VAL A 157 15.93 -36.95 3.17
N TYR A 158 16.20 -37.03 1.85
CA TYR A 158 16.54 -35.87 1.05
C TYR A 158 15.41 -34.83 0.99
N LEU A 159 14.17 -35.26 0.75
CA LEU A 159 13.01 -34.36 0.77
C LEU A 159 12.78 -33.73 2.14
N LEU A 160 13.00 -34.48 3.22
CA LEU A 160 12.91 -34.00 4.60
C LEU A 160 13.98 -32.96 4.91
N ASP A 161 15.23 -33.19 4.48
CA ASP A 161 16.31 -32.21 4.59
C ASP A 161 16.01 -30.94 3.79
N GLU A 162 15.48 -31.07 2.56
CA GLU A 162 15.00 -29.91 1.80
C GLU A 162 13.89 -29.15 2.55
N LEU A 163 12.89 -29.84 3.11
CA LEU A 163 11.79 -29.22 3.85
C LEU A 163 12.29 -28.48 5.10
N ILE A 164 13.24 -29.07 5.82
CA ILE A 164 13.83 -28.46 7.02
C ILE A 164 14.72 -27.26 6.67
N ASN A 165 15.52 -27.35 5.61
CA ASN A 165 16.41 -26.26 5.20
C ASN A 165 15.68 -25.14 4.45
N LYS A 166 14.57 -25.44 3.73
CA LYS A 166 13.67 -24.45 3.13
C LYS A 166 12.81 -23.70 4.17
N LYS A 167 12.82 -24.08 5.46
CA LYS A 167 12.12 -23.36 6.54
C LYS A 167 12.42 -21.85 6.61
N LYS A 168 13.53 -21.38 6.03
CA LYS A 168 13.83 -19.94 5.94
C LYS A 168 12.86 -19.17 5.02
N ASN A 169 12.13 -19.86 4.13
CA ASN A 169 11.18 -19.27 3.19
C ASN A 169 9.80 -19.97 3.31
N VAL A 170 9.13 -19.82 4.44
CA VAL A 170 7.73 -20.27 4.57
C VAL A 170 6.86 -19.43 3.63
N ASN A 171 6.30 -20.07 2.60
CA ASN A 171 5.30 -19.43 1.75
C ASN A 171 4.03 -19.22 2.57
N LEU A 172 3.72 -17.96 2.86
CA LEU A 172 2.50 -17.57 3.54
C LEU A 172 1.29 -17.66 2.59
N PRO A 173 0.08 -17.88 3.11
CA PRO A 173 -1.13 -17.92 2.29
C PRO A 173 -1.35 -16.58 1.57
N ASN A 174 -1.95 -16.60 0.37
CA ASN A 174 -2.26 -15.39 -0.40
C ASN A 174 -3.01 -14.34 0.42
N LEU A 175 -3.93 -14.79 1.28
CA LEU A 175 -4.68 -13.95 2.21
C LEU A 175 -3.78 -13.08 3.10
N TYR A 176 -2.60 -13.56 3.51
CA TYR A 176 -1.64 -12.75 4.28
C TYR A 176 -1.17 -11.54 3.48
N TYR A 177 -0.85 -11.74 2.19
CA TYR A 177 -0.41 -10.65 1.32
C TYR A 177 -1.54 -9.67 1.01
N ASP A 178 -2.77 -10.17 0.85
CA ASP A 178 -3.96 -9.33 0.68
C ASP A 178 -4.21 -8.47 1.93
N LEU A 179 -4.15 -9.07 3.12
CA LEU A 179 -4.28 -8.38 4.41
C LEU A 179 -3.18 -7.34 4.61
N LYS A 180 -1.94 -7.67 4.23
CA LYS A 180 -0.81 -6.73 4.27
C LYS A 180 -1.02 -5.53 3.34
N ALA A 181 -1.53 -5.75 2.12
CA ALA A 181 -1.84 -4.67 1.19
C ALA A 181 -2.96 -3.76 1.70
N ILE A 182 -3.99 -4.35 2.33
CA ILE A 182 -5.07 -3.59 2.97
C ILE A 182 -4.57 -2.80 4.18
N SER A 183 -3.72 -3.38 5.01
CA SER A 183 -3.10 -2.67 6.14
C SER A 183 -2.28 -1.46 5.68
N GLN A 184 -1.53 -1.61 4.58
CA GLN A 184 -0.83 -0.49 3.97
C GLN A 184 -1.80 0.60 3.49
N THR A 185 -2.93 0.19 2.90
CA THR A 185 -4.00 1.13 2.48
C THR A 185 -4.57 1.91 3.65
N ILE A 186 -4.77 1.28 4.82
CA ILE A 186 -5.20 1.96 6.05
C ILE A 186 -4.13 2.97 6.50
N SER A 187 -2.85 2.60 6.43
CA SER A 187 -1.75 3.50 6.79
C SER A 187 -1.66 4.73 5.86
N ASP A 188 -2.00 4.55 4.58
CA ASP A 188 -2.01 5.62 3.59
C ASP A 188 -3.28 6.51 3.64
N ILE A 189 -4.23 6.25 4.54
CA ILE A 189 -5.49 7.01 4.68
C ILE A 189 -5.25 8.49 5.03
N GLU A 190 -4.13 8.81 5.68
CA GLU A 190 -3.76 10.20 6.01
C GLU A 190 -3.56 11.08 4.77
N LYS A 191 -3.15 10.50 3.64
CA LYS A 191 -3.06 11.25 2.37
C LYS A 191 -4.44 11.71 1.92
N ILE A 192 -5.43 10.84 2.02
CA ILE A 192 -6.83 11.13 1.69
C ILE A 192 -7.38 12.20 2.63
N ARG A 193 -7.03 12.17 3.93
CA ARG A 193 -7.42 13.23 4.88
C ARG A 193 -6.95 14.60 4.42
N LYS A 194 -5.66 14.73 4.09
CA LYS A 194 -5.06 16.01 3.64
C LYS A 194 -5.72 16.52 2.36
N GLU A 195 -6.07 15.62 1.44
CA GLU A 195 -6.80 15.98 0.22
C GLU A 195 -8.20 16.52 0.53
N ILE A 196 -8.95 15.88 1.44
CA ILE A 196 -10.28 16.34 1.88
C ILE A 196 -10.19 17.71 2.56
N GLU A 197 -9.24 17.89 3.48
CA GLU A 197 -9.03 19.17 4.18
C GLU A 197 -8.73 20.30 3.18
N GLN A 198 -7.88 20.04 2.18
CA GLN A 198 -7.59 21.02 1.14
C GLN A 198 -8.82 21.36 0.28
N GLU A 199 -9.65 20.37 -0.07
CA GLU A 199 -10.89 20.61 -0.79
C GLU A 199 -11.91 21.42 0.02
N GLU A 200 -12.08 21.14 1.32
CA GLU A 200 -12.96 21.92 2.19
C GLU A 200 -12.48 23.37 2.33
N ILE A 201 -11.17 23.58 2.53
CA ILE A 201 -10.58 24.92 2.59
C ILE A 201 -10.84 25.65 1.27
N LYS A 202 -10.58 25.02 0.13
CA LYS A 202 -10.84 25.61 -1.19
C LYS A 202 -12.31 25.99 -1.36
N LYS A 203 -13.25 25.14 -0.95
CA LYS A 203 -14.70 25.44 -1.01
C LYS A 203 -15.08 26.63 -0.13
N ARG A 204 -14.57 26.71 1.10
CA ARG A 204 -14.82 27.84 2.02
C ARG A 204 -14.23 29.15 1.50
N VAL A 205 -13.00 29.09 1.00
CA VAL A 205 -12.34 30.24 0.36
C VAL A 205 -13.16 30.71 -0.84
N TYR A 206 -13.63 29.80 -1.67
CA TYR A 206 -14.44 30.13 -2.85
C TYR A 206 -15.80 30.75 -2.49
N SER A 207 -16.50 30.24 -1.48
CA SER A 207 -17.79 30.82 -1.07
C SER A 207 -17.63 32.24 -0.51
N GLN A 208 -16.61 32.48 0.31
CA GLN A 208 -16.27 33.81 0.81
C GLN A 208 -15.77 34.73 -0.31
N ALA A 209 -14.99 34.20 -1.25
CA ALA A 209 -14.52 34.95 -2.41
C ALA A 209 -15.68 35.39 -3.32
N SER A 210 -16.71 34.55 -3.47
CA SER A 210 -17.91 34.92 -4.24
C SER A 210 -18.70 36.05 -3.57
N LEU A 211 -18.72 36.15 -2.24
CA LEU A 211 -19.34 37.27 -1.54
C LEU A 211 -18.52 38.55 -1.73
N ARG A 212 -17.20 38.46 -1.52
CA ARG A 212 -16.30 39.61 -1.70
C ARG A 212 -16.23 40.09 -3.15
N LYS A 213 -16.39 39.20 -4.12
CA LYS A 213 -16.57 39.56 -5.53
C LYS A 213 -17.75 40.52 -5.70
N LYS A 214 -18.91 40.17 -5.14
CA LYS A 214 -20.10 41.03 -5.19
C LYS A 214 -19.92 42.37 -4.47
N GLU A 215 -19.17 42.39 -3.36
CA GLU A 215 -18.82 43.64 -2.65
C GLU A 215 -18.02 44.57 -3.57
N ILE A 216 -16.97 44.05 -4.21
CA ILE A 216 -16.10 44.79 -5.14
C ILE A 216 -16.88 45.24 -6.39
N GLU A 217 -17.72 44.37 -6.96
CA GLU A 217 -18.62 44.70 -8.07
C GLU A 217 -19.58 45.84 -7.72
N THR A 218 -20.17 45.78 -6.52
CA THR A 218 -21.06 46.83 -6.01
C THR A 218 -20.32 48.16 -5.85
N PHE A 219 -19.05 48.12 -5.42
CA PHE A 219 -18.22 49.31 -5.36
C PHE A 219 -18.04 49.92 -6.76
N PHE A 220 -17.69 49.11 -7.78
CA PHE A 220 -17.55 49.62 -9.15
C PHE A 220 -18.86 50.22 -9.68
N ILE A 221 -19.99 49.54 -9.49
CA ILE A 221 -21.31 50.02 -9.93
C ILE A 221 -21.65 51.37 -9.30
N LYS A 222 -21.41 51.55 -7.99
CA LYS A 222 -21.77 52.78 -7.27
C LYS A 222 -20.84 53.93 -7.59
N GLU A 223 -19.54 53.65 -7.69
CA GLU A 223 -18.52 54.69 -7.75
C GLU A 223 -18.13 55.08 -9.19
N MET A 224 -18.44 54.23 -10.18
CA MET A 224 -18.31 54.45 -11.64
C MET A 224 -16.89 54.70 -12.17
N GLU A 225 -16.05 55.48 -11.50
CA GLU A 225 -14.64 55.68 -11.81
C GLU A 225 -13.80 55.79 -10.53
N GLY A 226 -12.57 55.30 -10.59
CA GLY A 226 -11.68 55.34 -9.44
C GLY A 226 -10.30 54.78 -9.71
N LYS A 227 -9.57 54.54 -8.63
CA LYS A 227 -8.22 53.98 -8.60
C LYS A 227 -8.22 52.63 -7.92
N ILE A 228 -7.31 51.77 -8.38
CA ILE A 228 -7.02 50.49 -7.76
C ILE A 228 -5.52 50.42 -7.47
N TYR A 229 -5.19 49.95 -6.27
CA TYR A 229 -3.83 49.69 -5.82
C TYR A 229 -3.79 48.29 -5.21
N ILE A 230 -2.88 47.44 -5.68
CA ILE A 230 -2.67 46.09 -5.16
C ILE A 230 -1.19 45.93 -4.89
N ASP A 231 -0.83 45.61 -3.65
CA ASP A 231 0.53 45.24 -3.28
C ASP A 231 0.57 43.87 -2.60
N LYS A 232 1.70 43.54 -1.98
CA LYS A 232 1.89 42.24 -1.32
C LYS A 232 0.92 41.98 -0.16
N LYS A 233 0.31 43.02 0.42
CA LYS A 233 -0.51 42.92 1.64
C LYS A 233 -1.95 43.36 1.43
N ILE A 234 -2.21 44.33 0.56
CA ILE A 234 -3.52 44.98 0.46
C ILE A 234 -4.00 45.15 -0.98
N ILE A 235 -5.31 45.21 -1.12
CA ILE A 235 -6.06 45.72 -2.27
C ILE A 235 -6.78 46.96 -1.78
N LEU A 236 -6.52 48.11 -2.38
CA LEU A 236 -7.16 49.38 -2.08
C LEU A 236 -7.91 49.88 -3.33
N LEU A 237 -9.20 50.14 -3.16
CA LEU A 237 -10.06 50.79 -4.14
C LEU A 237 -10.40 52.20 -3.64
N GLU A 238 -10.23 53.21 -4.48
CA GLU A 238 -10.54 54.60 -4.15
C GLU A 238 -11.43 55.21 -5.22
N SER A 239 -12.61 55.70 -4.83
CA SER A 239 -13.54 56.39 -5.72
C SER A 239 -13.00 57.77 -6.10
N LYS A 240 -13.05 58.11 -7.38
CA LYS A 240 -12.72 59.45 -7.86
C LYS A 240 -13.88 60.43 -7.66
N LEU A 241 -15.12 59.93 -7.60
CA LEU A 241 -16.32 60.75 -7.44
C LEU A 241 -16.59 61.13 -5.98
N THR A 242 -16.48 60.15 -5.07
CA THR A 242 -16.88 60.33 -3.66
C THR A 242 -15.69 60.38 -2.69
N GLY A 243 -14.49 60.00 -3.14
CA GLY A 243 -13.32 59.84 -2.28
C GLY A 243 -13.41 58.64 -1.31
N ARG A 244 -14.46 57.82 -1.42
CA ARG A 244 -14.63 56.59 -0.61
C ARG A 244 -13.48 55.63 -0.88
N LYS A 245 -12.96 55.02 0.20
CA LYS A 245 -11.91 54.01 0.14
C LYS A 245 -12.41 52.68 0.67
N GLU A 246 -12.08 51.60 -0.02
CA GLU A 246 -12.26 50.24 0.47
C GLU A 246 -10.94 49.49 0.42
N GLU A 247 -10.58 48.87 1.53
CA GLU A 247 -9.31 48.15 1.71
C GLU A 247 -9.60 46.70 2.07
N TYR A 248 -8.90 45.79 1.38
CA TYR A 248 -8.97 44.35 1.60
C TYR A 248 -7.57 43.78 1.78
N SER A 249 -7.40 42.80 2.67
CA SER A 249 -6.16 42.02 2.78
C SER A 249 -5.93 41.17 1.53
N LEU A 250 -4.69 41.03 1.06
CA LEU A 250 -4.31 40.12 -0.03
C LEU A 250 -4.09 38.68 0.51
N ASP A 251 -5.12 38.13 1.16
CA ASP A 251 -5.16 36.76 1.65
C ASP A 251 -5.69 35.77 0.59
N SER A 252 -5.90 34.50 0.97
CA SER A 252 -6.42 33.46 0.07
C SER A 252 -7.82 33.77 -0.47
N ILE A 253 -8.67 34.47 0.29
CA ILE A 253 -10.04 34.83 -0.11
C ILE A 253 -9.98 35.91 -1.17
N SER A 254 -9.21 36.98 -0.92
CA SER A 254 -9.07 38.08 -1.87
C SER A 254 -8.38 37.64 -3.16
N LYS A 255 -7.40 36.74 -3.11
CA LYS A 255 -6.80 36.14 -4.33
C LYS A 255 -7.81 35.33 -5.14
N ALA A 256 -8.59 34.48 -4.47
CA ALA A 256 -9.67 33.75 -5.12
C ALA A 256 -10.73 34.70 -5.68
N THR A 257 -10.99 35.83 -5.01
CA THR A 257 -11.91 36.88 -5.47
C THR A 257 -11.40 37.52 -6.75
N LEU A 258 -10.12 37.89 -6.80
CA LEU A 258 -9.48 38.44 -8.00
C LEU A 258 -9.51 37.42 -9.16
N ASN A 259 -9.27 36.14 -8.90
CA ASN A 259 -9.40 35.09 -9.92
C ASN A 259 -10.85 34.97 -10.47
N LEU A 260 -11.85 35.21 -9.63
CA LEU A 260 -13.26 35.19 -10.05
C LEU A 260 -13.71 36.45 -10.79
N LEU A 261 -13.04 37.57 -10.54
CA LEU A 261 -13.29 38.85 -11.21
C LEU A 261 -12.56 38.92 -12.56
N PHE A 262 -11.32 38.46 -12.61
CA PHE A 262 -10.41 38.65 -13.75
C PHE A 262 -10.00 37.31 -14.35
N ASP A 263 -10.52 36.99 -15.52
CA ASP A 263 -10.09 35.83 -16.33
C ASP A 263 -8.99 36.24 -17.34
N ASP A 264 -7.96 36.93 -16.87
CA ASP A 264 -6.80 37.32 -17.69
C ASP A 264 -5.50 36.76 -17.13
N LYS A 265 -4.83 35.92 -17.92
CA LYS A 265 -3.60 35.24 -17.50
C LYS A 265 -2.48 36.21 -17.13
N LYS A 266 -2.32 37.33 -17.85
CA LYS A 266 -1.23 38.30 -17.58
C LYS A 266 -1.44 38.99 -16.23
N PHE A 267 -2.69 39.28 -15.87
CA PHE A 267 -3.02 39.83 -14.57
C PHE A 267 -2.79 38.80 -13.44
N LEU A 268 -3.22 37.56 -13.61
CA LEU A 268 -3.03 36.52 -12.60
C LEU A 268 -1.55 36.18 -12.36
N GLU A 269 -0.74 36.17 -13.42
CA GLU A 269 0.72 36.08 -13.32
C GLU A 269 1.31 37.27 -12.56
N ALA A 270 0.83 38.50 -12.84
CA ALA A 270 1.26 39.69 -12.12
C ALA A 270 0.94 39.61 -10.62
N ILE A 271 -0.25 39.12 -10.24
CA ILE A 271 -0.64 38.89 -8.84
C ILE A 271 0.29 37.87 -8.17
N THR A 272 0.63 36.79 -8.86
CA THR A 272 1.54 35.75 -8.33
C THR A 272 2.96 36.30 -8.10
N GLU A 273 3.43 37.21 -8.95
CA GLU A 273 4.74 37.86 -8.80
C GLU A 273 4.79 38.88 -7.64
N LEU A 274 3.66 39.51 -7.27
CA LEU A 274 3.57 40.41 -6.10
C LEU A 274 4.02 39.73 -4.80
N GLU A 275 3.77 38.43 -4.66
CA GLU A 275 4.14 37.69 -3.45
C GLU A 275 5.65 37.53 -3.29
N LYS A 276 6.35 37.44 -4.43
CA LYS A 276 7.76 37.09 -4.51
C LYS A 276 8.69 38.31 -4.50
N SER A 277 8.16 39.52 -4.68
CA SER A 277 8.98 40.72 -4.87
C SER A 277 8.26 42.01 -4.45
N ASN A 278 9.01 43.12 -4.29
CA ASN A 278 8.44 44.45 -4.04
C ASN A 278 7.84 45.04 -5.32
N LEU A 279 6.71 44.47 -5.73
CA LEU A 279 5.90 44.90 -6.85
C LEU A 279 4.58 45.48 -6.33
N ALA A 280 3.97 46.37 -7.10
CA ALA A 280 2.59 46.82 -6.93
C ALA A 280 1.90 46.90 -8.28
N ILE A 281 0.60 46.62 -8.33
CA ILE A 281 -0.26 46.90 -9.47
C ILE A 281 -1.07 48.13 -9.13
N VAL A 282 -0.95 49.18 -9.93
CA VAL A 282 -1.70 50.42 -9.72
C VAL A 282 -2.37 50.84 -11.00
N GLY A 283 -3.57 51.39 -10.91
CA GLY A 283 -4.29 51.79 -12.11
C GLY A 283 -5.56 52.54 -11.83
N ASN A 284 -6.23 52.90 -12.91
CA ASN A 284 -7.57 53.47 -12.87
C ASN A 284 -8.57 52.43 -13.36
N PHE A 285 -9.80 52.52 -12.86
CA PHE A 285 -10.94 51.80 -13.41
C PHE A 285 -12.01 52.80 -13.85
N ARG A 286 -12.75 52.44 -14.91
CA ARG A 286 -13.89 53.20 -15.40
C ARG A 286 -14.98 52.25 -15.86
N CYS A 287 -16.19 52.49 -15.38
CA CYS A 287 -17.38 51.76 -15.79
C CYS A 287 -17.93 52.37 -17.08
N PHE A 288 -18.43 51.49 -17.96
CA PHE A 288 -19.08 51.86 -19.21
C PHE A 288 -20.29 50.94 -19.42
N ASN A 289 -21.27 51.42 -20.18
CA ASN A 289 -22.43 50.62 -20.54
C ASN A 289 -22.22 50.07 -21.96
N GLU A 290 -22.26 48.76 -22.13
CA GLU A 290 -22.17 48.09 -23.42
C GLU A 290 -23.36 47.12 -23.54
N ASN A 291 -24.27 47.39 -24.49
CA ASN A 291 -25.44 46.54 -24.76
C ASN A 291 -26.32 46.23 -23.53
N SER A 292 -26.52 47.20 -22.64
CA SER A 292 -27.26 47.03 -21.37
C SER A 292 -26.57 46.18 -20.31
N ILE A 293 -25.27 45.91 -20.47
CA ILE A 293 -24.40 45.27 -19.47
C ILE A 293 -23.37 46.29 -19.00
N LEU A 294 -23.11 46.36 -17.70
CA LEU A 294 -22.07 47.22 -17.17
C LEU A 294 -20.70 46.55 -17.35
N GLY A 295 -19.84 47.17 -18.15
CA GLY A 295 -18.43 46.80 -18.25
C GLY A 295 -17.58 47.68 -17.34
N VAL A 296 -16.49 47.13 -16.81
CA VAL A 296 -15.45 47.89 -16.12
C VAL A 296 -14.14 47.71 -16.84
N GLU A 297 -13.59 48.80 -17.34
CA GLU A 297 -12.27 48.84 -17.97
C GLU A 297 -11.23 49.30 -16.96
N PHE A 298 -10.10 48.58 -16.93
CA PHE A 298 -8.97 48.88 -16.07
C PHE A 298 -7.75 49.24 -16.91
N GLU A 299 -7.14 50.35 -16.56
CA GLU A 299 -5.81 50.76 -17.04
C GLU A 299 -4.81 50.55 -15.91
N LEU A 300 -4.28 49.34 -15.81
CA LEU A 300 -3.36 48.93 -14.77
C LEU A 300 -1.91 49.05 -15.22
N ILE A 301 -1.02 49.27 -14.26
CA ILE A 301 0.42 49.32 -14.44
C ILE A 301 1.03 48.48 -13.33
N LYS A 302 1.71 47.40 -13.72
CA LYS A 302 2.59 46.66 -12.84
C LYS A 302 3.87 47.46 -12.66
N ARG A 303 4.15 47.91 -11.44
CA ARG A 303 5.32 48.72 -11.07
C ARG A 303 6.28 47.91 -10.21
N LYS A 304 7.55 47.91 -10.60
CA LYS A 304 8.68 47.47 -9.77
C LYS A 304 9.51 48.68 -9.40
N ILE A 305 9.65 48.94 -8.10
CA ILE A 305 10.56 49.97 -7.60
C ILE A 305 11.88 49.28 -7.26
N ALA A 306 12.91 49.50 -8.09
CA ALA A 306 14.29 49.12 -7.80
C ALA A 306 15.05 50.35 -7.26
N PHE A 307 16.26 50.14 -6.75
CA PHE A 307 17.09 51.20 -6.16
C PHE A 307 17.43 52.34 -7.15
N ASP A 308 17.45 52.04 -8.45
CA ASP A 308 17.93 52.91 -9.53
C ASP A 308 16.90 53.14 -10.66
N MET A 309 15.80 52.37 -10.70
CA MET A 309 14.79 52.47 -11.77
C MET A 309 13.39 52.06 -11.33
N ILE A 310 12.38 52.65 -11.97
CA ILE A 310 10.98 52.19 -11.93
C ILE A 310 10.68 51.45 -13.22
N VAL A 311 10.47 50.14 -13.14
CA VAL A 311 10.02 49.34 -14.28
C VAL A 311 8.50 49.29 -14.26
N ALA A 312 7.87 49.85 -15.29
CA ALA A 312 6.42 49.89 -15.45
C ALA A 312 6.00 49.04 -16.66
N LYS A 313 5.11 48.07 -16.45
CA LYS A 313 4.49 47.27 -17.52
C LYS A 313 2.97 47.48 -17.52
N PRO A 314 2.37 48.01 -18.59
CA PRO A 314 0.93 48.21 -18.65
C PRO A 314 0.18 46.88 -18.77
N ILE A 315 -0.99 46.81 -18.15
CA ILE A 315 -1.95 45.72 -18.21
C ILE A 315 -3.33 46.36 -18.43
N LYS A 316 -3.96 46.11 -19.57
CA LYS A 316 -5.34 46.52 -19.83
C LYS A 316 -6.27 45.34 -19.58
N LEU A 317 -7.31 45.54 -18.78
CA LEU A 317 -8.30 44.51 -18.47
C LEU A 317 -9.71 45.05 -18.68
N ARG A 318 -10.63 44.16 -19.03
CA ARG A 318 -12.06 44.43 -19.02
C ARG A 318 -12.75 43.29 -18.32
N ILE A 319 -13.70 43.62 -17.46
CA ILE A 319 -14.60 42.66 -16.83
C ILE A 319 -16.03 43.13 -17.09
N PHE A 320 -16.98 42.20 -17.06
CA PHE A 320 -18.41 42.51 -17.06
C PHE A 320 -18.96 42.23 -15.67
N VAL A 321 -19.79 43.13 -15.17
CA VAL A 321 -20.29 43.16 -13.80
C VAL A 321 -21.81 43.04 -13.77
#